data_AF-A0A094DKB8-F1
#
_entry.id   AF-A0A094DKB8-F1
#
_cell.length_a   1.000
_cell.length_b   1.000
_cell.length_c   1.000
_cell.angle_alpha   90.00
_cell.angle_beta   90.00
_cell.angle_gamma   90.00
#
_symmetry.space_group_name_H-M   'P 1'
#
loop_
_entity.id
_entity.type
_entity.pdbx_description
1 polymer ?
#
loop_
_entity_poly.entity_id
_entity_poly.type
_entity_poly.pdbx_seq_one_letter_code
_entity_poly.pdbx_strand_id
1 'polypeptide(L)'
;MPGRDWAVEGLVRNQRRLNAIVKELALYDEAIAAGAPIPASPTPPWQPTDLEKRELLLSKGIDCNGVPTEDYVRELRKFARLEKQRVAWFLGHSTRISQSAISRARRGLDIASSAAAAARSTTLPGATEEH
;
A
#
# COMPACT_ATOMS: atom_id res chain seq x y z
N MET A 1 11.09 3.82 -22.05
CA MET A 1 11.65 3.35 -20.76
C MET A 1 10.55 2.63 -20.00
N PRO A 2 10.50 1.28 -19.97
CA PRO A 2 9.49 0.55 -19.23
C PRO A 2 9.90 0.49 -17.75
N GLY A 3 9.75 1.59 -17.03
CA GLY A 3 9.82 1.62 -15.58
C GLY A 3 8.47 1.16 -15.05
N ARG A 4 8.30 -0.14 -14.81
CA ARG A 4 7.16 -0.65 -14.04
C ARG A 4 7.08 0.13 -12.74
N ASP A 5 5.91 0.68 -12.48
CA ASP A 5 5.65 1.60 -11.39
C ASP A 5 5.63 0.83 -10.07
N TRP A 6 6.83 0.47 -9.59
CA TRP A 6 7.07 -0.41 -8.43
C TRP A 6 6.31 0.04 -7.17
N ALA A 7 6.04 1.34 -7.06
CA ALA A 7 5.25 1.93 -5.99
C ALA A 7 3.76 1.53 -6.10
N VAL A 8 3.21 1.51 -7.32
CA VAL A 8 1.84 1.07 -7.60
C VAL A 8 1.71 -0.44 -7.42
N GLU A 9 2.67 -1.22 -7.92
CA GLU A 9 2.71 -2.67 -7.72
C GLU A 9 2.83 -3.02 -6.22
N GLY A 10 3.69 -2.29 -5.49
CA GLY A 10 3.83 -2.39 -4.05
C GLY A 10 2.53 -2.06 -3.32
N LEU A 11 1.84 -0.98 -3.72
CA LEU A 11 0.54 -0.60 -3.16
C LEU A 11 -0.50 -1.71 -3.36
N VAL A 12 -0.67 -2.20 -4.60
CA VAL A 12 -1.65 -3.25 -4.92
C VAL A 12 -1.36 -4.53 -4.13
N ARG A 13 -0.09 -4.93 -4.05
CA ARG A 13 0.32 -6.13 -3.31
C ARG A 13 0.01 -6.01 -1.82
N ASN A 14 0.36 -4.89 -1.19
CA ASN A 14 0.12 -4.69 0.24
C ASN A 14 -1.38 -4.50 0.54
N GLN A 15 -2.14 -3.87 -0.36
CA GLN A 15 -3.59 -3.77 -0.23
C GLN A 15 -4.27 -5.15 -0.28
N ARG A 16 -3.84 -6.04 -1.19
CA ARG A 16 -4.36 -7.41 -1.25
C ARG A 16 -4.07 -8.18 0.04
N ARG A 17 -2.85 -8.06 0.57
CA ARG A 17 -2.46 -8.68 1.85
C ARG A 17 -3.29 -8.15 3.01
N LEU A 18 -3.43 -6.84 3.11
CA LEU A 18 -4.26 -6.20 4.13
C LEU A 18 -5.71 -6.70 4.05
N ASN A 19 -6.30 -6.75 2.86
CA ASN A 19 -7.67 -7.21 2.67
C ASN A 19 -7.84 -8.69 3.10
N ALA A 20 -6.86 -9.54 2.81
CA ALA A 20 -6.88 -10.93 3.26
C ALA A 20 -6.85 -11.04 4.79
N ILE A 21 -5.91 -10.34 5.44
CA ILE A 21 -5.78 -10.33 6.90
C ILE A 21 -7.04 -9.78 7.57
N VAL A 22 -7.64 -8.71 7.02
CA VAL A 22 -8.86 -8.10 7.58
C VAL A 22 -10.05 -9.04 7.47
N LYS A 23 -10.21 -9.73 6.33
CA LYS A 23 -11.28 -10.73 6.17
C LYS A 23 -11.14 -11.87 7.16
N GLU A 24 -9.91 -12.34 7.36
CA GLU A 24 -9.63 -13.39 8.33
C GLU A 24 -9.87 -12.92 9.76
N LEU A 25 -9.39 -11.73 10.15
CA LEU A 25 -9.67 -11.15 11.46
C LEU A 25 -11.17 -10.99 11.73
N ALA A 26 -11.98 -10.66 10.72
CA ALA A 26 -13.41 -10.53 10.90
C ALA A 26 -14.06 -11.85 11.36
N LEU A 27 -13.60 -13.00 10.86
CA LEU A 27 -14.09 -14.32 11.29
C LEU A 27 -13.77 -14.58 12.76
N TYR A 28 -12.56 -14.23 13.19
CA TYR A 28 -12.14 -14.38 14.59
C TYR A 28 -12.88 -13.41 15.51
N ASP A 29 -13.02 -12.15 15.12
CA ASP A 29 -13.71 -11.13 15.90
C ASP A 29 -15.21 -11.47 16.03
N GLU A 30 -15.84 -12.03 14.99
CA GLU A 30 -17.22 -12.52 15.03
C GLU A 30 -17.37 -13.69 16.02
N ALA A 31 -16.49 -14.69 15.95
CA ALA A 31 -16.52 -15.83 16.88
C ALA A 31 -16.34 -15.38 18.34
N ILE A 32 -15.39 -14.45 18.58
CA ILE A 32 -15.14 -13.87 19.91
C ILE A 32 -16.38 -13.10 20.40
N ALA A 33 -16.99 -12.27 19.55
CA ALA A 33 -18.16 -11.49 19.91
C ALA A 33 -19.39 -12.36 20.22
N ALA A 34 -19.53 -13.48 19.51
CA ALA A 34 -20.58 -14.46 19.73
C ALA A 34 -20.34 -15.38 20.95
N GLY A 35 -19.15 -15.30 21.58
CA GLY A 35 -18.72 -16.28 22.59
C GLY A 35 -18.60 -17.70 22.03
N ALA A 36 -18.47 -17.83 20.71
CA ALA A 36 -18.37 -19.11 20.02
C ALA A 36 -16.93 -19.66 20.11
N PRO A 37 -16.75 -20.97 19.90
CA PRO A 37 -15.42 -21.56 19.77
C PRO A 37 -14.62 -20.84 18.68
N ILE A 38 -13.38 -20.45 18.99
CA ILE A 38 -12.50 -19.78 18.05
C ILE A 38 -12.12 -20.77 16.94
N PRO A 39 -12.29 -20.42 15.65
CA PRO A 39 -11.93 -21.30 14.55
C PRO A 39 -10.43 -21.63 14.58
N ALA A 40 -10.05 -22.83 14.14
CA ALA A 40 -8.65 -23.23 14.10
C ALA A 40 -7.86 -22.41 13.07
N SER A 41 -6.60 -22.09 13.39
CA SER A 41 -5.73 -21.39 12.44
C SER A 41 -5.39 -22.26 11.24
N PRO A 42 -5.44 -21.72 10.00
CA PRO A 42 -5.07 -22.44 8.79
C PRO A 42 -3.55 -22.48 8.56
N THR A 43 -2.75 -21.85 9.41
CA THR A 43 -1.30 -21.65 9.17
C THR A 43 -0.44 -22.22 10.29
N PRO A 44 0.63 -22.96 9.98
CA PRO A 44 1.66 -23.32 10.95
C PRO A 44 2.33 -22.05 11.53
N PRO A 45 2.81 -22.08 12.79
CA PRO A 45 2.73 -23.18 13.78
C PRO A 45 1.38 -23.34 14.48
N TRP A 46 0.40 -22.49 14.18
CA TRP A 46 -0.89 -22.44 14.88
C TRP A 46 -1.91 -23.48 14.40
N GLN A 47 -1.60 -24.22 13.33
CA GLN A 47 -2.41 -25.32 12.82
C GLN A 47 -2.13 -26.61 13.61
N PRO A 48 -3.17 -27.37 14.01
CA PRO A 48 -2.99 -28.75 14.46
C PRO A 48 -2.26 -29.57 13.39
N THR A 49 -1.07 -30.06 13.71
CA THR A 49 -0.21 -30.79 12.78
C THR A 49 -0.02 -32.24 13.22
N ASP A 50 0.02 -33.16 12.26
CA ASP A 50 0.42 -34.54 12.49
C ASP A 50 1.89 -34.62 12.97
N LEU A 51 2.27 -35.76 13.56
CA LEU A 51 3.59 -35.93 14.19
C LEU A 51 4.73 -35.73 13.18
N GLU A 52 4.58 -36.26 11.96
CA GLU A 52 5.59 -36.17 10.90
C GLU A 52 5.82 -34.72 10.43
N LYS A 53 4.75 -33.94 10.20
CA LYS A 53 4.90 -32.51 9.86
C LYS A 53 5.47 -31.70 11.02
N ARG A 54 5.17 -32.07 12.25
CA ARG A 54 5.70 -31.42 13.45
C ARG A 54 7.21 -31.65 13.56
N GLU A 55 7.70 -32.87 13.35
CA GLU A 55 9.13 -33.16 13.29
C GLU A 55 9.83 -32.38 12.16
N LEU A 56 9.20 -32.29 10.99
CA LEU A 56 9.72 -31.48 9.88
C LEU A 56 9.79 -29.99 10.23
N LEU A 57 8.77 -29.42 10.87
CA LEU A 57 8.77 -28.01 11.28
C LEU A 57 9.81 -27.74 12.37
N LEU A 58 9.95 -28.65 13.35
CA LEU A 58 10.98 -28.60 14.36
C LEU A 58 12.39 -28.66 13.75
N SER A 59 12.60 -29.50 12.73
CA SER A 59 13.88 -29.55 11.98
C SER A 59 14.24 -28.23 11.30
N LYS A 60 13.23 -27.38 11.02
CA LYS A 60 13.38 -26.03 10.46
C LYS A 60 13.45 -24.94 11.54
N GLY A 61 13.50 -25.33 12.81
CA GLY A 61 13.52 -24.42 13.96
C GLY A 61 12.17 -23.80 14.32
N ILE A 62 11.06 -24.37 13.82
CA ILE A 62 9.70 -23.89 14.09
C ILE A 62 9.07 -24.80 15.14
N ASP A 63 8.95 -24.31 16.38
CA ASP A 63 8.22 -25.01 17.42
C ASP A 63 6.71 -24.79 17.29
N CYS A 64 5.97 -25.89 17.17
CA CYS A 64 4.50 -25.89 17.04
C CYS A 64 3.80 -26.29 18.34
N ASN A 65 4.55 -26.41 19.45
CA ASN A 65 4.02 -26.87 20.72
C ASN A 65 3.21 -25.77 21.42
N GLY A 66 1.91 -26.01 21.59
CA GLY A 66 1.08 -25.25 22.52
C GLY A 66 0.89 -23.77 22.15
N VAL A 67 1.05 -23.40 20.87
CA VAL A 67 0.84 -22.02 20.43
C VAL A 67 -0.67 -21.75 20.39
N PRO A 68 -1.24 -20.92 21.29
CA PRO A 68 -2.68 -20.72 21.37
C PRO A 68 -3.22 -20.04 20.10
N THR A 69 -4.46 -20.33 19.72
CA THR A 69 -5.12 -19.64 18.60
C THR A 69 -5.25 -18.14 18.89
N GLU A 70 -5.35 -17.73 20.15
CA GLU A 70 -5.34 -16.32 20.55
C GLU A 70 -4.05 -15.60 20.16
N ASP A 71 -2.92 -16.31 20.18
CA ASP A 71 -1.62 -15.77 19.76
C ASP A 71 -1.56 -15.57 18.25
N TYR A 72 -2.25 -16.42 17.48
CA TYR A 72 -2.44 -16.23 16.05
C TYR A 72 -3.23 -14.95 15.76
N VAL A 73 -4.36 -14.75 16.45
CA VAL A 73 -5.19 -13.55 16.29
C VAL A 73 -4.39 -12.29 16.66
N ARG A 74 -3.57 -12.36 17.71
CA ARG A 74 -2.66 -11.26 18.10
C ARG A 74 -1.65 -10.92 17.00
N GLU A 75 -1.01 -11.92 16.41
CA GLU A 75 -0.08 -11.69 15.29
C GLU A 75 -0.81 -11.18 14.03
N LEU A 76 -2.00 -11.69 13.70
CA LEU A 76 -2.81 -11.16 12.60
C LEU A 76 -3.12 -9.67 12.78
N ARG A 77 -3.49 -9.23 13.99
CA ARG A 77 -3.74 -7.81 14.30
C ARG A 77 -2.47 -6.96 14.10
N LYS A 78 -1.32 -7.48 14.50
CA LYS A 78 -0.02 -6.83 14.30
C LYS A 78 0.33 -6.72 12.82
N PHE A 79 0.16 -7.79 12.04
CA PHE A 79 0.36 -7.76 10.59
C PHE A 79 -0.59 -6.80 9.89
N ALA A 80 -1.87 -6.75 10.28
CA ALA A 80 -2.83 -5.79 9.74
C ALA A 80 -2.37 -4.35 9.96
N ARG A 81 -1.84 -4.02 11.14
CA ARG A 81 -1.29 -2.69 11.44
C ARG A 81 -0.09 -2.36 10.56
N LEU A 82 0.84 -3.31 10.39
CA LEU A 82 2.02 -3.12 9.55
C LEU A 82 1.65 -2.93 8.08
N GLU A 83 0.72 -3.74 7.55
CA GLU A 83 0.27 -3.60 6.16
C GLU A 83 -0.49 -2.29 5.94
N LYS A 84 -1.31 -1.82 6.90
CA LYS A 84 -1.92 -0.47 6.86
C LYS A 84 -0.86 0.63 6.76
N GLN A 85 0.20 0.55 7.56
CA GLN A 85 1.30 1.52 7.52
C GLN A 85 2.02 1.51 6.16
N ARG A 86 2.27 0.32 5.60
CA ARG A 86 2.88 0.17 4.26
C ARG A 86 2.00 0.78 3.18
N VAL A 87 0.71 0.46 3.17
CA VAL A 87 -0.27 1.03 2.23
C VAL A 87 -0.27 2.56 2.31
N ALA A 88 -0.35 3.13 3.51
CA ALA A 88 -0.30 4.57 3.73
C ALA A 88 1.00 5.20 3.21
N TRP A 89 2.14 4.54 3.42
CA TRP A 89 3.44 4.98 2.93
C TRP A 89 3.48 5.03 1.39
N PHE A 90 3.01 3.98 0.71
CA PHE A 90 2.95 3.95 -0.76
C PHE A 90 2.01 5.02 -1.33
N LEU A 91 0.83 5.20 -0.74
CA LEU A 91 -0.11 6.27 -1.11
C LEU A 91 0.50 7.65 -0.94
N GLY A 92 1.16 7.91 0.18
CA GLY A 92 1.84 9.19 0.44
C GLY A 92 2.96 9.45 -0.56
N HIS A 93 3.77 8.43 -0.88
CA HIS A 93 4.85 8.55 -1.86
C HIS A 93 4.33 8.85 -3.27
N SER A 94 3.33 8.09 -3.73
CA SER A 94 2.69 8.30 -5.04
C SER A 94 2.05 9.68 -5.17
N THR A 95 1.34 10.13 -4.11
CA THR A 95 0.72 11.45 -4.07
C THR A 95 1.75 12.56 -4.20
N ARG A 96 2.87 12.47 -3.46
CA ARG A 96 3.94 13.47 -3.48
C ARG A 96 4.61 13.57 -4.85
N ILE A 97 4.89 12.44 -5.50
CA ILE A 97 5.46 12.41 -6.86
C ILE A 97 4.49 13.08 -7.84
N SER A 98 3.22 12.68 -7.79
CA SER A 98 2.19 13.21 -8.68
C SER A 98 2.00 14.72 -8.51
N GLN A 99 1.94 15.21 -7.27
CA GLN A 99 1.85 16.64 -6.97
C GLN A 99 3.08 17.43 -7.46
N SER A 100 4.28 16.87 -7.32
CA SER A 100 5.51 17.48 -7.84
C SER A 100 5.49 17.60 -9.36
N ALA A 101 5.06 16.55 -10.05
CA ALA A 101 4.93 16.52 -11.50
C ALA A 101 3.89 17.55 -11.99
N ILE A 102 2.70 17.58 -11.37
CA ILE A 102 1.64 18.55 -11.68
C ILE A 102 2.13 19.99 -11.47
N SER A 103 2.83 20.26 -10.36
CA SER A 103 3.37 21.59 -10.06
C SER A 103 4.42 22.04 -11.08
N ARG A 104 5.25 21.11 -11.55
CA ARG A 104 6.23 21.39 -12.62
C ARG A 104 5.54 21.66 -13.95
N ALA A 105 4.53 20.86 -14.31
CA ALA A 105 3.76 21.04 -15.54
C ALA A 105 3.03 22.40 -15.56
N ARG A 106 2.39 22.78 -14.45
CA ARG A 106 1.74 24.10 -14.31
C ARG A 106 2.71 25.25 -14.52
N ARG A 107 3.86 25.25 -13.83
CA ARG A 107 4.89 26.27 -14.05
C ARG A 107 5.39 26.33 -15.49
N GLY A 108 5.58 25.18 -16.13
CA GLY A 108 5.98 25.13 -17.54
C GLY A 108 4.92 25.77 -18.45
N LEU A 109 3.64 25.52 -18.20
CA LEU A 109 2.53 26.13 -18.94
C LEU A 109 2.47 27.64 -18.73
N ASP A 110 2.66 28.12 -17.50
CA ASP A 110 2.65 29.55 -17.17
C ASP A 110 3.80 30.28 -17.89
N ILE A 111 5.00 29.70 -17.87
CA ILE A 111 6.18 30.24 -18.58
C ILE A 111 5.94 30.28 -20.08
N ALA A 112 5.43 29.20 -20.67
CA ALA A 112 5.15 29.14 -22.10
C ALA A 112 4.08 30.16 -22.53
N SER A 113 3.04 30.33 -21.70
CA SER A 113 1.97 31.30 -21.94
C SER A 113 2.49 32.74 -21.89
N SER A 114 3.36 33.04 -20.92
CA SER A 114 4.03 34.35 -20.81
C SER A 114 4.94 34.63 -22.00
N ALA A 115 5.76 33.65 -22.40
CA ALA A 115 6.64 33.76 -23.57
C ALA A 115 5.83 33.98 -24.86
N ALA A 116 4.71 33.28 -25.04
CA ALA A 116 3.82 33.46 -26.18
C ALA A 116 3.17 34.85 -26.20
N ALA A 117 2.77 35.38 -25.03
CA ALA A 117 2.24 36.74 -24.92
C ALA A 117 3.30 37.80 -25.24
N ALA A 118 4.52 37.65 -24.71
CA ALA A 118 5.64 38.55 -24.99
C ALA A 118 5.98 38.57 -26.48
N ALA A 119 6.06 37.40 -27.13
CA ALA A 119 6.32 37.28 -28.57
C ALA A 119 5.24 37.99 -29.40
N ARG A 120 3.95 37.88 -29.02
CA ARG A 120 2.85 38.60 -29.70
C ARG A 120 2.95 40.11 -29.52
N SER A 121 3.35 40.57 -28.34
CA SER A 121 3.53 41.99 -28.04
C SER A 121 4.69 42.61 -28.82
N THR A 122 5.77 41.87 -29.05
CA THR A 122 6.92 42.36 -29.85
C THR A 122 6.68 42.28 -31.36
N THR A 123 5.74 41.46 -31.82
CA THR A 123 5.32 41.40 -33.23
C THR A 123 4.23 42.40 -33.60
N LEU A 124 3.68 43.18 -32.67
CA LEU A 124 2.85 44.32 -33.03
C LEU A 124 3.78 45.37 -33.66
N PRO A 125 3.64 45.72 -34.96
CA PRO A 125 4.39 46.83 -35.52
C PRO A 125 3.98 48.07 -34.74
N GLY A 126 4.95 48.87 -34.31
CA GLY A 126 4.68 50.22 -33.85
C GLY A 126 3.75 50.87 -34.87
N ALA A 127 2.55 51.26 -34.42
CA ALA A 127 1.76 52.22 -35.13
C ALA A 127 2.63 53.47 -35.18
N THR A 128 3.34 53.63 -36.29
CA THR A 128 4.03 54.85 -36.65
C THR A 128 3.00 55.96 -36.57
N GLU A 129 3.33 56.96 -35.75
CA GLU A 129 2.73 58.26 -35.74
C GLU A 129 2.46 58.72 -37.18
N GLU A 130 1.22 59.02 -37.51
CA GLU A 130 0.91 59.91 -38.62
C GLU A 130 -0.09 60.96 -38.12
N HIS A 131 0.49 62.16 -37.93
CA HIS A 131 -0.01 63.52 -38.11
C HIS A 131 -1.52 63.80 -38.04
#